data_AF-A0A358ACP3-F1
#
_entry.id   AF-A0A358ACP3-F1
#
_cell.length_a   1.000
_cell.length_b   1.000
_cell.length_c   1.000
_cell.angle_alpha   90.00
_cell.angle_beta   90.00
_cell.angle_gamma   90.00
#
_symmetry.space_group_name_H-M   'P 1'
#
loop_
_entity.id
_entity.type
_entity.pdbx_description
1 polymer ?
#
loop_
_entity_poly.entity_id
_entity_poly.type
_entity_poly.pdbx_seq_one_letter_code
_entity_poly.pdbx_strand_id
1 'polypeptide(L)' 'MNDNINIKNIDAGEIFPYPSSFFNYVLAMRVLKYIPKWKATIAEVYRVLVTGGYFVFSISNIYSVAYFKGDAKYFL' A
#
# COMPACT_ATOMS: atom_id res chain seq x y z
N MET A 1 7.21 -18.56 -18.59
CA MET A 1 6.52 -17.63 -17.67
C MET A 1 5.31 -17.11 -18.41
N ASN A 2 4.10 -17.40 -17.92
CA ASN A 2 2.88 -16.87 -18.53
C ASN A 2 2.63 -15.49 -17.93
N ASP A 3 3.07 -14.45 -18.62
CA ASP A 3 2.95 -13.07 -18.14
C ASP A 3 1.57 -12.51 -18.49
N ASN A 4 0.56 -12.94 -17.76
CA ASN A 4 -0.78 -12.34 -17.79
C ASN A 4 -0.81 -11.10 -16.89
N ILE A 5 -0.19 -10.01 -17.33
CA ILE A 5 -0.23 -8.73 -16.63
C ILE A 5 -1.53 -8.01 -16.98
N ASN A 6 -2.38 -7.75 -15.99
CA ASN A 6 -3.58 -6.93 -16.14
C ASN A 6 -3.36 -5.56 -15.50
N ILE A 7 -3.45 -4.49 -16.30
CA ILE A 7 -3.29 -3.11 -15.82
C ILE A 7 -4.67 -2.45 -15.82
N LYS A 8 -5.06 -1.87 -14.68
CA LYS A 8 -6.28 -1.08 -14.53
C LYS A 8 -5.95 0.25 -13.87
N ASN A 9 -6.62 1.31 -14.33
CA ASN A 9 -6.62 2.60 -13.65
C ASN A 9 -7.79 2.64 -12.67
N ILE A 10 -7.50 2.71 -11.37
CA ILE A 10 -8.48 2.78 -10.29
C ILE A 10 -7.99 3.74 -9.22
N ASP A 11 -8.92 4.41 -8.55
CA ASP A 11 -8.62 5.13 -7.32
C ASP A 11 -8.51 4.13 -6.16
N ALA A 12 -7.33 4.06 -5.54
CA ALA A 12 -7.09 3.18 -4.40
C ALA A 12 -7.83 3.61 -3.11
N GLY A 13 -8.43 4.81 -3.09
CA GLY A 13 -9.31 5.28 -2.02
C GLY A 13 -10.75 4.77 -2.11
N GLU A 14 -11.10 4.05 -3.17
CA GLU A 14 -12.44 3.51 -3.43
C GLU A 14 -12.44 1.97 -3.40
N ILE A 15 -13.62 1.37 -3.53
CA ILE A 15 -13.81 -0.10 -3.51
C ILE A 15 -13.08 -0.73 -4.70
N PHE A 16 -12.28 -1.77 -4.43
CA PHE A 16 -11.54 -2.44 -5.50
C PHE A 16 -12.47 -3.32 -6.35
N PRO A 17 -12.33 -3.32 -7.69
CA PRO A 17 -13.15 -4.12 -8.60
C PRO A 17 -12.70 -5.59 -8.64
N TYR A 18 -12.51 -6.18 -7.46
CA TYR A 18 -12.13 -7.55 -7.24
C TYR A 18 -13.02 -8.14 -6.13
N PRO A 19 -13.40 -9.42 -6.23
CA PRO A 19 -14.16 -10.08 -5.18
C PRO A 19 -13.31 -10.21 -3.91
N SER A 20 -13.96 -10.59 -2.80
CA SER A 20 -13.22 -10.93 -1.58
C SER A 20 -12.34 -12.16 -1.80
N SER A 21 -11.23 -12.28 -1.07
CA SER A 21 -10.32 -13.43 -1.15
C SER A 21 -9.78 -13.72 -2.56
N PHE A 22 -9.42 -12.68 -3.31
CA PHE A 22 -8.96 -12.77 -4.70
C PHE A 22 -7.43 -12.83 -4.83
N PHE A 23 -6.69 -12.09 -3.99
CA PHE A 23 -5.24 -11.99 -4.07
C PHE A 23 -4.54 -12.77 -2.95
N ASN A 24 -3.41 -13.41 -3.27
CA ASN A 24 -2.48 -13.95 -2.26
C ASN A 24 -1.59 -12.86 -1.65
N TYR A 25 -1.25 -11.85 -2.46
CA TYR A 25 -0.34 -10.77 -2.10
C TYR A 25 -0.87 -9.45 -2.63
N VAL A 26 -0.77 -8.40 -1.81
CA VAL A 26 -1.00 -7.01 -2.23
C VAL A 26 0.26 -6.21 -1.90
N LEU A 27 0.76 -5.45 -2.87
CA LEU A 27 1.94 -4.61 -2.70
C LEU A 27 1.58 -3.13 -2.81
N ALA A 28 1.95 -2.34 -1.80
CA ALA A 28 1.81 -0.88 -1.80
C ALA A 28 3.17 -0.21 -1.51
N MET A 29 3.98 -0.05 -2.56
CA MET A 29 5.33 0.49 -2.45
C MET A 29 5.35 2.02 -2.49
N ARG A 30 5.62 2.65 -1.35
CA ARG A 30 5.75 4.11 -1.19
C ARG A 30 4.51 4.94 -1.57
N VAL A 31 3.36 4.31 -1.77
CA VAL A 31 2.12 4.99 -2.21
C VAL A 31 1.10 5.25 -1.10
N LEU A 32 1.03 4.39 -0.06
CA LEU A 32 -0.07 4.40 0.92
C LEU A 32 -0.29 5.78 1.60
N LYS A 33 0.80 6.52 1.84
CA LYS A 33 0.78 7.86 2.45
C LYS A 33 0.09 8.95 1.63
N TYR A 34 -0.15 8.73 0.34
CA TYR A 34 -0.82 9.69 -0.53
C TYR A 34 -2.32 9.46 -0.61
N ILE A 35 -2.84 8.38 0.01
CA ILE A 35 -4.26 8.04 -0.05
C ILE A 35 -4.97 8.69 1.15
N PRO A 36 -5.89 9.67 0.94
CA PRO A 36 -6.56 10.34 2.04
C PRO A 36 -7.37 9.38 2.92
N LYS A 37 -8.07 8.42 2.28
CA LYS A 37 -8.90 7.40 2.94
C LYS A 37 -8.12 6.12 3.29
N TRP A 38 -6.84 6.20 3.64
CA TRP A 38 -5.95 5.03 3.79
C TRP A 38 -6.49 3.93 4.73
N LYS A 39 -7.26 4.26 5.77
CA LYS A 39 -7.88 3.24 6.65
C LYS A 39 -8.88 2.38 5.90
N ALA A 40 -9.73 3.01 5.07
CA ALA A 40 -10.68 2.31 4.22
C ALA A 40 -9.95 1.47 3.16
N THR A 41 -8.88 2.00 2.59
CA THR A 41 -8.01 1.25 1.68
C THR A 41 -7.42 0.00 2.33
N ILE A 42 -6.92 0.08 3.56
CA ILE A 42 -6.41 -1.11 4.28
C ILE A 42 -7.52 -2.14 4.51
N ALA A 43 -8.75 -1.70 4.83
CA ALA A 43 -9.89 -2.58 4.96
C ALA A 43 -10.25 -3.26 3.62
N GLU A 44 -10.20 -2.53 2.50
CA GLU A 44 -10.40 -3.09 1.17
C GLU A 44 -9.28 -4.07 0.77
N VAL A 45 -8.03 -3.76 1.11
CA VAL A 45 -6.90 -4.69 0.94
C VAL A 45 -7.15 -5.99 1.72
N TYR A 46 -7.58 -5.89 2.98
CA TYR A 46 -7.93 -7.05 3.79
C TYR A 46 -9.06 -7.86 3.13
N ARG A 47 -10.11 -7.20 2.61
CA ARG A 47 -11.24 -7.86 1.95
C ARG A 47 -10.78 -8.68 0.73
N VAL A 48 -9.93 -8.11 -0.12
CA VAL A 48 -9.48 -8.79 -1.35
C VAL A 48 -8.37 -9.81 -1.11
N LEU A 49 -7.74 -9.84 0.07
CA LEU A 49 -6.76 -10.86 0.41
C LEU A 49 -7.44 -12.17 0.83
N VAL A 50 -6.87 -13.29 0.42
CA VAL A 50 -7.22 -14.61 0.98
C VAL A 50 -6.84 -14.68 2.46
N THR A 51 -7.46 -15.59 3.22
CA THR A 51 -6.99 -15.92 4.58
C THR A 51 -5.53 -16.39 4.53
N GLY A 52 -4.67 -15.75 5.34
CA GLY A 52 -3.22 -15.99 5.33
C GLY A 52 -2.45 -15.28 4.20
N GLY A 53 -3.14 -14.49 3.37
CA GLY A 53 -2.50 -13.62 2.39
C GLY A 53 -1.72 -12.48 3.04
N TYR A 54 -0.78 -11.90 2.29
CA TYR A 54 0.12 -10.87 2.81
C TYR A 54 -0.13 -9.51 2.16
N PHE A 55 -0.24 -8.49 3.01
CA PHE A 55 -0.13 -7.11 2.59
C PHE A 55 1.29 -6.61 2.88
N VAL A 56 2.04 -6.31 1.82
CA VAL A 56 3.40 -5.75 1.91
C VAL A 56 3.36 -4.29 1.50
N PHE A 57 3.71 -3.39 2.41
CA PHE A 57 3.75 -1.96 2.13
C PHE A 57 5.04 -1.32 2.61
N SER A 58 5.37 -0.18 2.03
CA SER A 58 6.53 0.62 2.43
C SER A 58 6.17 2.08 2.48
N ILE A 59 6.61 2.74 3.54
CA ILE A 59 6.45 4.18 3.77
C ILE A 59 7.82 4.69 4.21
N SER A 60 8.16 5.89 3.75
CA SER A 60 9.38 6.56 4.22
C SER A 60 9.23 6.90 5.69
N ASN A 61 10.18 6.45 6.50
CA ASN A 61 10.29 6.86 7.88
C ASN A 61 10.69 8.35 7.93
N ILE A 62 9.98 9.14 8.74
CA ILE A 62 10.19 10.60 8.83
C ILE A 62 11.60 10.95 9.33
N TYR A 63 12.16 10.18 10.27
CA TYR A 63 13.51 10.38 10.79
C TYR A 63 14.56 10.02 9.75
N SER A 64 14.36 8.95 8.97
CA SER A 64 15.25 8.65 7.84
C SER A 64 15.25 9.78 6.82
N VAL A 65 14.08 10.33 6.48
CA VAL A 65 13.98 11.47 5.57
C VAL A 65 14.70 12.70 6.15
N ALA A 66 14.52 13.00 7.43
CA ALA A 66 15.20 14.12 8.10
C ALA A 66 16.73 13.94 8.11
N TYR A 67 17.21 12.73 8.44
CA TYR A 67 18.65 12.39 8.39
C TYR A 67 19.23 12.66 7.01
N PHE A 68 18.59 12.17 5.94
CA PHE A 68 19.08 12.37 4.57
C PHE A 68 18.93 13.80 4.05
N LYS A 69 18.04 14.60 4.64
CA LYS A 69 17.88 16.03 4.31
C LYS A 69 18.87 16.94 5.05
N GLY A 70 19.61 16.43 6.03
CA GLY A 70 20.46 17.25 6.89
C GLY A 70 19.69 18.09 7.92
N ASP A 71 18.41 17.75 8.17
CA ASP A 71 17.56 18.45 9.12
C ASP A 71 17.85 17.96 10.55
N ALA A 72 18.78 18.61 11.23
CA ALA A 72 19.25 18.26 12.59
C ALA A 72 18.20 18.39 13.72
N LYS A 73 16.95 18.76 13.41
CA LYS A 73 15.90 19.08 14.39
C LYS A 73 15.15 17.86 14.95
N TYR A 74 15.48 16.64 14.54
CA TYR A 74 14.73 15.42 14.89
C TYR A 74 15.59 14.33 15.56
N PHE A 75 16.76 14.69 16.10
CA PHE A 75 17.64 13.80 16.89
C PHE A 75 17.51 14.07 18.40
N LEU A 76 16.28 14.10 18.92
CA LEU A 76 16.00 14.15 20.36
C LEU A 76 15.08 12.98 20.73
#